data_AF-A0A1C5S4I6-F1
#
_entry.id   AF-A0A1C5S4I6-F1
#
_cell.length_a   1.000
_cell.length_b   1.000
_cell.length_c   1.000
_cell.angle_alpha   90.00
_cell.angle_beta   90.00
_cell.angle_gamma   90.00
#
_symmetry.space_group_name_H-M   'P 1'
#
loop_
_entity.id
_entity.type
_entity.pdbx_description
1 polymer ?
#
loop_
_entity_poly.entity_id
_entity_poly.type
_entity_poly.pdbx_seq_one_letter_code
_entity_poly.pdbx_strand_id
1 'polypeptide(L)'
;MNRDKKTGILLGAVAVLLVIVVGLGVFLIGMKLGQKKGESRDIAAAEDLPVQEETPALTRKPTAAPTEKPTPTAAPTSTPTQAPTAVPTQPSSVSSDSYRIDAGLREWTSQGLVFLQGDYITLYVNAEDYNNGLIGWEANAEGDSLKIYYPKAHDSGHGGTVVTLMAFDWGENGYENFPNYKIACLTENKKYIAMFPTDVQYNPNDSVQAEEYARLRQWASNIDQDNSSNPFSAHE
;
A
#
# COMPACT_ATOMS: atom_id res chain seq x y z
N MET A 1 27.85 49.18 23.88
CA MET A 1 27.30 48.30 22.83
C MET A 1 26.90 46.95 23.41
N ASN A 2 25.67 46.77 23.95
CA ASN A 2 25.09 45.44 24.24
C ASN A 2 23.59 45.38 24.68
N ARG A 3 22.75 46.41 24.43
CA ARG A 3 21.33 46.34 24.86
C ARG A 3 20.45 45.58 23.87
N ASP A 4 20.65 45.85 22.60
CA ASP A 4 19.71 45.57 21.51
C ASP A 4 19.57 44.07 21.23
N LYS A 5 20.69 43.34 21.39
CA LYS A 5 20.74 41.87 21.29
C LYS A 5 19.90 41.16 22.36
N LYS A 6 19.72 41.75 23.56
CA LYS A 6 18.93 41.13 24.63
C LYS A 6 17.42 41.25 24.39
N THR A 7 16.98 42.39 23.85
CA THR A 7 15.56 42.65 23.57
C THR A 7 15.00 41.70 22.50
N GLY A 8 15.76 41.47 21.42
CA GLY A 8 15.34 40.55 20.35
C GLY A 8 15.20 39.09 20.80
N ILE A 9 16.14 38.60 21.61
CA ILE A 9 16.09 37.24 22.18
C ILE A 9 14.88 37.08 23.11
N LEU A 10 14.58 38.08 23.94
CA LEU A 10 13.45 38.03 24.87
C LEU A 10 12.09 38.03 24.14
N LEU A 11 11.95 38.84 23.09
CA LEU A 11 10.75 38.86 22.24
C LEU A 11 10.54 37.51 21.51
N GLY A 12 11.60 36.93 20.95
CA GLY A 12 11.54 35.61 20.31
C GLY A 12 11.12 34.50 21.29
N ALA A 13 11.68 34.49 22.50
CA ALA A 13 11.32 33.52 23.53
C ALA A 13 9.84 33.62 23.97
N VAL A 14 9.32 34.83 24.13
CA VAL A 14 7.90 35.05 24.49
C VAL A 14 6.96 34.60 23.37
N ALA A 15 7.30 34.86 22.11
CA ALA A 15 6.51 34.41 20.96
C ALA A 15 6.43 32.87 20.87
N VAL A 16 7.56 32.18 21.04
CA VAL A 16 7.60 30.70 21.06
C VAL A 16 6.80 30.13 22.24
N LEU A 17 6.91 30.73 23.43
CA LEU A 17 6.15 30.30 24.60
C LEU A 17 4.63 30.40 24.38
N LEU A 18 4.16 31.48 23.76
CA LEU A 18 2.73 31.69 23.44
C LEU A 18 2.21 30.63 22.44
N VAL A 19 2.98 30.30 21.41
CA VAL A 19 2.62 29.24 20.44
C VAL A 19 2.49 27.88 21.13
N ILE A 20 3.42 27.54 22.04
CA ILE A 20 3.38 26.28 22.81
C ILE A 20 2.15 26.24 23.73
N VAL A 21 1.83 27.33 24.44
CA VAL A 21 0.65 27.39 25.32
C VAL A 21 -0.66 27.27 24.54
N VAL A 22 -0.78 27.90 23.37
CA VAL A 22 -1.96 27.77 22.50
C VAL A 22 -2.09 26.34 21.95
N GLY A 23 -0.98 25.75 21.47
CA GLY A 23 -0.97 24.38 20.96
C GLY A 23 -1.39 23.34 22.01
N LEU A 24 -0.85 23.43 23.23
CA LEU A 24 -1.24 22.58 24.36
C LEU A 24 -2.71 22.80 24.77
N GLY A 25 -3.20 24.03 24.73
CA GLY A 25 -4.61 24.35 25.00
C GLY A 25 -5.57 23.64 24.03
N VAL A 26 -5.29 23.69 22.73
CA VAL A 26 -6.08 22.99 21.70
C VAL A 26 -6.01 21.47 21.88
N PHE A 27 -4.80 20.93 22.15
CA PHE A 27 -4.59 19.49 22.35
C PHE A 27 -5.41 18.94 23.53
N LEU A 28 -5.41 19.63 24.67
CA LEU A 28 -6.16 19.21 25.87
C LEU A 28 -7.69 19.29 25.68
N ILE A 29 -8.18 20.18 24.82
CA ILE A 29 -9.61 20.23 24.45
C ILE A 29 -9.98 19.02 23.59
N GLY A 30 -9.13 18.64 22.62
CA GLY A 30 -9.33 17.47 21.76
C GLY A 30 -9.46 16.16 22.53
N MET A 31 -8.63 15.95 23.56
CA MET A 31 -8.66 14.73 24.37
C MET A 31 -9.98 14.51 25.15
N LYS A 32 -10.84 15.53 25.30
CA LYS A 32 -12.06 15.43 26.14
C LYS A 32 -13.32 14.97 25.38
N LEU A 33 -13.24 14.74 24.06
CA LEU A 33 -14.39 14.34 23.22
C LEU A 33 -14.42 12.85 22.83
N GLY A 34 -13.33 12.10 23.05
CA GLY A 34 -13.18 10.70 22.62
C GLY A 34 -13.78 9.62 23.55
N GLN A 35 -14.78 9.94 24.37
CA GLN A 35 -15.33 9.03 25.39
C GLN A 35 -16.87 9.03 25.42
N LYS A 36 -17.51 8.36 24.46
CA LYS A 36 -18.88 7.86 24.65
C LYS A 36 -18.87 6.44 25.23
N LYS A 37 -18.76 6.40 26.56
CA LYS A 37 -19.04 5.23 27.40
C LYS A 37 -20.50 4.81 27.24
N GLY A 38 -20.78 3.51 27.23
CA GLY A 38 -22.15 2.99 27.19
C GLY A 38 -22.92 3.30 28.47
N GLU A 39 -24.22 3.58 28.35
CA GLU A 39 -25.12 3.86 29.47
C GLU A 39 -26.34 2.93 29.40
N SER A 40 -26.49 2.11 30.43
CA SER A 40 -27.66 1.23 30.67
C SER A 40 -28.34 1.73 31.94
N ARG A 41 -29.67 1.92 31.90
CA ARG A 41 -30.51 2.49 32.97
C ARG A 41 -31.91 1.86 32.87
N ASP A 42 -32.43 1.22 33.92
CA ASP A 42 -33.21 1.77 35.06
C ASP A 42 -34.72 1.89 34.73
N ILE A 43 -35.70 1.41 35.52
CA ILE A 43 -35.87 0.32 36.53
C ILE A 43 -37.42 0.15 36.69
N ALA A 44 -38.06 -0.83 37.35
CA ALA A 44 -37.74 -2.07 38.09
C ALA A 44 -39.05 -2.90 38.26
N ALA A 45 -38.97 -4.08 38.91
CA ALA A 45 -40.04 -4.70 39.74
C ALA A 45 -41.30 -5.26 39.02
N ALA A 46 -42.06 -6.20 39.60
CA ALA A 46 -41.77 -7.23 40.62
C ALA A 46 -42.87 -8.32 40.61
N GLU A 47 -42.54 -9.48 41.19
CA GLU A 47 -43.42 -10.47 41.86
C GLU A 47 -44.92 -10.58 41.48
N ASP A 48 -45.32 -11.69 40.85
CA ASP A 48 -46.39 -12.57 41.37
C ASP A 48 -46.28 -14.01 40.78
N LEU A 49 -46.92 -14.99 41.43
CA LEU A 49 -47.04 -16.41 41.00
C LEU A 49 -48.41 -16.99 41.38
N PRO A 50 -49.18 -17.51 40.40
CA PRO A 50 -49.81 -18.82 40.63
C PRO A 50 -49.90 -19.75 39.40
N VAL A 51 -49.16 -20.88 39.49
CA VAL A 51 -49.62 -22.28 39.40
C VAL A 51 -50.83 -22.68 38.49
N GLN A 52 -50.62 -23.74 37.69
CA GLN A 52 -51.60 -24.61 36.96
C GLN A 52 -52.26 -24.03 35.68
N GLU A 53 -52.71 -24.81 34.68
CA GLU A 53 -53.15 -26.22 34.65
C GLU A 53 -52.78 -26.99 33.34
N GLU A 54 -52.85 -28.33 33.41
CA GLU A 54 -53.05 -29.36 32.35
C GLU A 54 -52.13 -29.62 31.13
N THR A 55 -52.05 -30.92 30.80
CA THR A 55 -51.13 -31.60 29.86
C THR A 55 -51.70 -31.69 28.42
N PRO A 56 -50.89 -32.03 27.39
CA PRO A 56 -50.91 -33.43 26.93
C PRO A 56 -49.52 -34.03 26.60
N ALA A 57 -49.37 -35.33 26.82
CA ALA A 57 -48.08 -36.03 26.75
C ALA A 57 -47.65 -36.41 25.32
N LEU A 58 -46.37 -36.15 24.97
CA LEU A 58 -45.75 -36.60 23.73
C LEU A 58 -44.79 -37.77 23.96
N THR A 59 -45.30 -38.99 23.80
CA THR A 59 -44.54 -40.25 23.92
C THR A 59 -43.53 -40.41 22.77
N ARG A 60 -42.32 -39.84 22.92
CA ARG A 60 -41.21 -40.04 21.98
C ARG A 60 -40.51 -41.37 22.26
N LYS A 61 -40.77 -42.37 21.41
CA LYS A 61 -40.10 -43.68 21.42
C LYS A 61 -38.57 -43.51 21.24
N PRO A 62 -37.72 -44.10 22.11
CA PRO A 62 -36.29 -44.16 21.85
C PRO A 62 -36.00 -45.09 20.67
N THR A 63 -35.12 -44.66 19.75
CA THR A 63 -34.55 -45.49 18.68
C THR A 63 -33.07 -45.14 18.57
N ALA A 64 -32.21 -46.14 18.41
CA ALA A 64 -30.79 -46.02 18.71
C ALA A 64 -29.99 -45.25 17.63
N ALA A 65 -28.86 -44.68 18.06
CA ALA A 65 -27.77 -44.34 17.15
C ALA A 65 -27.21 -45.63 16.49
N PRO A 66 -26.58 -45.49 15.32
CA PRO A 66 -25.12 -45.51 15.35
C PRO A 66 -24.51 -44.22 14.80
N THR A 67 -23.39 -43.81 15.38
CA THR A 67 -22.54 -42.76 14.83
C THR A 67 -21.97 -43.22 13.48
N GLU A 68 -22.19 -42.46 12.41
CA GLU A 68 -21.51 -42.72 11.15
C GLU A 68 -19.99 -42.57 11.33
N LYS A 69 -19.25 -43.60 10.91
CA LYS A 69 -17.78 -43.56 10.89
C LYS A 69 -17.36 -42.46 9.91
N PRO A 70 -16.48 -41.50 10.29
CA PRO A 70 -16.11 -40.42 9.40
C PRO A 70 -15.53 -40.96 8.09
N THR A 71 -16.12 -40.55 6.98
CA THR A 71 -15.59 -40.79 5.63
C THR A 71 -14.18 -40.21 5.57
N PRO A 72 -13.17 -40.96 5.09
CA PRO A 72 -11.83 -40.43 4.96
C PRO A 72 -11.83 -39.30 3.92
N THR A 73 -11.65 -38.06 4.38
CA THR A 73 -11.36 -36.92 3.50
C THR A 73 -10.16 -37.29 2.62
N ALA A 74 -10.29 -37.10 1.30
CA ALA A 74 -9.17 -37.32 0.39
C ALA A 74 -7.97 -36.48 0.84
N ALA A 75 -6.78 -37.09 0.88
CA ALA A 75 -5.56 -36.33 1.14
C ALA A 75 -5.43 -35.21 0.10
N PRO A 76 -4.92 -34.02 0.47
CA PRO A 76 -4.81 -32.91 -0.46
C PRO A 76 -3.92 -33.33 -1.63
N THR A 77 -4.50 -33.39 -2.83
CA THR A 77 -3.74 -33.59 -4.07
C THR A 77 -2.68 -32.50 -4.14
N SER A 78 -1.41 -32.87 -4.11
CA SER A 78 -0.31 -31.92 -4.26
C SER A 78 -0.36 -31.34 -5.68
N THR A 79 -1.00 -30.18 -5.83
CA THR A 79 -1.01 -29.42 -7.08
C THR A 79 0.45 -29.23 -7.50
N PRO A 80 0.85 -29.60 -8.72
CA PRO A 80 2.24 -29.49 -9.13
C PRO A 80 2.63 -28.01 -9.14
N THR A 81 3.51 -27.62 -8.22
CA THR A 81 4.15 -26.31 -8.22
C THR A 81 4.77 -26.11 -9.59
N GLN A 82 4.27 -25.14 -10.36
CA GLN A 82 4.84 -24.82 -11.66
C GLN A 82 6.31 -24.46 -11.45
N ALA A 83 7.18 -24.95 -12.34
CA ALA A 83 8.58 -24.54 -12.34
C ALA A 83 8.64 -23.00 -12.43
N PRO A 84 9.60 -22.34 -11.76
CA PRO A 84 9.70 -20.89 -11.81
C PRO A 84 9.78 -20.45 -13.27
N THR A 85 8.79 -19.69 -13.72
CA THR A 85 8.83 -19.03 -15.02
C THR A 85 10.11 -18.22 -15.06
N ALA A 86 10.94 -18.42 -16.10
CA ALA A 86 12.16 -17.67 -16.24
C ALA A 86 11.83 -16.17 -16.21
N VAL A 87 12.45 -15.43 -15.30
CA VAL A 87 12.33 -13.96 -15.24
C VAL A 87 12.58 -13.45 -16.65
N PRO A 88 11.65 -12.69 -17.26
CA PRO A 88 11.83 -12.21 -18.62
C PRO A 88 13.17 -11.48 -18.71
N THR A 89 14.04 -11.90 -19.64
CA THR A 89 15.28 -11.17 -19.93
C THR A 89 14.89 -9.74 -20.24
N GLN A 90 15.18 -8.82 -19.31
CA GLN A 90 14.76 -7.43 -19.46
C GLN A 90 15.35 -6.93 -20.78
N PRO A 91 14.51 -6.58 -21.78
CA PRO A 91 15.02 -6.09 -23.04
C PRO A 91 15.73 -4.78 -22.73
N SER A 92 16.97 -4.67 -23.18
CA SER A 92 17.79 -3.48 -22.97
C SER A 92 16.98 -2.25 -23.36
N SER A 93 16.86 -1.30 -22.43
CA SER A 93 16.32 0.02 -22.68
C SER A 93 17.33 0.77 -23.57
N VAL A 94 17.29 0.44 -24.86
CA VAL A 94 17.67 1.40 -25.89
C VAL A 94 16.76 2.61 -25.71
N SER A 95 17.28 3.57 -24.95
CA SER A 95 17.38 4.93 -25.45
C SER A 95 18.72 5.07 -26.16
N SER A 96 18.74 5.87 -27.21
CA SER A 96 19.93 6.07 -28.06
C SER A 96 21.05 6.87 -27.39
N ASP A 97 20.72 7.69 -26.38
CA ASP A 97 21.63 8.40 -25.50
C ASP A 97 21.72 7.75 -24.11
N SER A 98 22.71 8.14 -23.30
CA SER A 98 22.93 7.65 -21.92
C SER A 98 21.90 8.20 -20.92
N TYR A 99 20.62 8.00 -21.20
CA TYR A 99 19.51 8.57 -20.45
C TYR A 99 19.28 7.83 -19.12
N ARG A 100 19.23 8.58 -18.03
CA ARG A 100 19.13 8.08 -16.66
C ARG A 100 17.76 8.45 -16.08
N ILE A 101 16.80 7.53 -16.07
CA ILE A 101 15.50 7.75 -15.42
C ILE A 101 15.65 7.90 -13.89
N ASP A 102 16.76 7.40 -13.34
CA ASP A 102 17.15 7.57 -11.93
C ASP A 102 17.91 8.87 -11.61
N ALA A 103 18.15 9.75 -12.60
CA ALA A 103 18.88 11.00 -12.41
C ALA A 103 18.22 11.88 -11.33
N GLY A 104 19.03 12.36 -10.38
CA GLY A 104 18.60 13.27 -9.32
C GLY A 104 17.60 12.70 -8.32
N LEU A 105 17.32 11.38 -8.36
CA LEU A 105 16.32 10.74 -7.50
C LEU A 105 16.57 11.02 -6.02
N ARG A 106 15.54 11.56 -5.38
CA ARG A 106 15.47 11.87 -3.95
C ARG A 106 14.05 11.68 -3.45
N GLU A 107 13.94 11.39 -2.16
CA GLU A 107 12.67 11.20 -1.48
C GLU A 107 12.37 12.42 -0.59
N TRP A 108 11.13 12.89 -0.61
CA TRP A 108 10.64 13.88 0.36
C TRP A 108 9.15 13.68 0.64
N THR A 109 8.69 14.12 1.81
CA THR A 109 7.33 13.86 2.30
C THR A 109 6.54 15.15 2.41
N SER A 110 5.30 15.16 1.92
CA SER A 110 4.37 16.29 2.09
C SER A 110 2.92 15.85 1.96
N GLN A 111 2.02 16.43 2.76
CA GLN A 111 0.56 16.23 2.67
C GLN A 111 0.06 14.76 2.65
N GLY A 112 0.79 13.83 3.26
CA GLY A 112 0.45 12.40 3.29
C GLY A 112 0.96 11.60 2.08
N LEU A 113 1.78 12.21 1.23
CA LEU A 113 2.51 11.55 0.14
C LEU A 113 4.02 11.56 0.39
N VAL A 114 4.70 10.53 -0.08
CA VAL A 114 6.13 10.53 -0.39
C VAL A 114 6.29 10.76 -1.89
N PHE A 115 7.18 11.68 -2.23
CA PHE A 115 7.53 12.05 -3.59
C PHE A 115 8.90 11.43 -3.89
N LEU A 116 8.92 10.38 -4.71
CA LEU A 116 10.17 9.91 -5.30
C LEU A 116 10.38 10.73 -6.57
N GLN A 117 11.24 11.74 -6.48
CA GLN A 117 11.41 12.79 -7.48
C GLN A 117 12.84 12.81 -8.00
N GLY A 118 13.01 12.73 -9.31
CA GLY A 118 14.29 12.90 -9.99
C GLY A 118 14.40 14.26 -10.66
N ASP A 119 15.28 14.33 -11.65
CA ASP A 119 15.38 15.44 -12.59
C ASP A 119 14.28 15.34 -13.66
N TYR A 120 13.97 14.11 -14.12
CA TYR A 120 13.01 13.85 -15.21
C TYR A 120 11.64 13.32 -14.78
N ILE A 121 11.48 12.83 -13.56
CA ILE A 121 10.23 12.17 -13.12
C ILE A 121 9.80 12.58 -11.71
N THR A 122 8.52 12.38 -11.40
CA THR A 122 8.03 12.34 -10.02
C THR A 122 6.95 11.28 -9.86
N LEU A 123 7.17 10.39 -8.91
CA LEU A 123 6.24 9.33 -8.52
C LEU A 123 5.60 9.69 -7.16
N TYR A 124 4.28 9.68 -7.13
CA TYR A 124 3.45 10.03 -5.97
C TYR A 124 3.05 8.75 -5.22
N VAL A 125 3.71 8.50 -4.09
CA VAL A 125 3.54 7.33 -3.26
C VAL A 125 2.75 7.69 -2.00
N ASN A 126 1.84 6.83 -1.54
CA ASN A 126 1.15 7.02 -0.27
C ASN A 126 2.14 6.89 0.91
N ALA A 127 2.16 7.87 1.81
CA ALA A 127 3.14 7.90 2.90
C ALA A 127 2.90 6.83 3.98
N GLU A 128 1.69 6.29 4.16
CA GLU A 128 1.45 5.12 5.01
C GLU A 128 2.10 3.87 4.40
N ASP A 129 1.87 3.62 3.11
CA ASP A 129 2.45 2.47 2.39
C ASP A 129 3.99 2.51 2.40
N TYR A 130 4.57 3.69 2.15
CA TYR A 130 6.02 3.87 2.21
C TYR A 130 6.56 3.66 3.64
N ASN A 131 6.02 4.37 4.65
CA ASN A 131 6.54 4.29 6.02
C ASN A 131 6.34 2.91 6.68
N ASN A 132 5.36 2.12 6.22
CA ASN A 132 5.16 0.73 6.66
C ASN A 132 6.05 -0.28 5.93
N GLY A 133 6.97 0.18 5.07
CA GLY A 133 7.90 -0.68 4.32
C GLY A 133 7.20 -1.52 3.25
N LEU A 134 6.09 -1.03 2.68
CA LEU A 134 5.38 -1.71 1.59
C LEU A 134 5.90 -1.31 0.22
N ILE A 135 6.64 -0.20 0.11
CA ILE A 135 7.25 0.26 -1.16
C ILE A 135 8.75 0.47 -0.97
N GLY A 136 9.52 -0.20 -1.81
CA GLY A 136 10.93 0.09 -2.09
C GLY A 136 11.10 0.36 -3.59
N TRP A 137 12.28 0.85 -3.96
CA TRP A 137 12.65 1.10 -5.36
C TRP A 137 14.14 0.83 -5.58
N GLU A 138 14.47 0.41 -6.79
CA GLU A 138 15.86 0.31 -7.25
C GLU A 138 15.93 0.60 -8.75
N ALA A 139 17.04 1.20 -9.17
CA ALA A 139 17.42 1.30 -10.58
C ALA A 139 18.40 0.18 -10.94
N ASN A 140 18.44 -0.23 -12.21
CA ASN A 140 19.51 -1.10 -12.70
C ASN A 140 20.85 -0.34 -12.79
N ALA A 141 21.94 -1.04 -13.06
CA ALA A 141 23.28 -0.45 -13.12
C ALA A 141 23.38 0.69 -14.16
N GLU A 142 22.70 0.52 -15.29
CA GLU A 142 22.61 1.46 -16.39
C GLU A 142 21.71 2.67 -16.04
N GLY A 143 20.75 2.51 -15.12
CA GLY A 143 19.85 3.54 -14.59
C GLY A 143 18.82 4.10 -15.57
N ASP A 144 18.62 3.40 -16.67
CA ASP A 144 17.61 3.61 -17.72
C ASP A 144 16.25 2.97 -17.37
N SER A 145 16.20 2.13 -16.33
CA SER A 145 14.97 1.58 -15.75
C SER A 145 14.90 1.71 -14.23
N LEU A 146 13.69 1.92 -13.71
CA LEU A 146 13.38 2.09 -12.29
C LEU A 146 12.31 1.07 -11.87
N LYS A 147 12.68 0.07 -11.08
CA LYS A 147 11.78 -0.94 -10.51
C LYS A 147 11.20 -0.43 -9.20
N ILE A 148 9.88 -0.36 -9.09
CA ILE A 148 9.15 -0.18 -7.82
C ILE A 148 8.72 -1.57 -7.34
N TYR A 149 9.02 -1.91 -6.09
CA TYR A 149 8.80 -3.24 -5.54
C TYR A 149 8.25 -3.22 -4.11
N TYR A 150 7.73 -4.38 -3.69
CA TYR A 150 7.21 -4.69 -2.37
C TYR A 150 8.29 -5.39 -1.53
N PRO A 151 8.93 -4.73 -0.55
CA PRO A 151 10.12 -5.26 0.13
C PRO A 151 9.92 -6.63 0.77
N LYS A 152 8.79 -6.86 1.46
CA LYS A 152 8.55 -8.13 2.17
C LYS A 152 8.54 -9.36 1.25
N ALA A 153 8.04 -9.21 0.02
CA ALA A 153 8.06 -10.26 -1.00
C ALA A 153 9.40 -10.33 -1.75
N HIS A 154 10.02 -9.18 -2.02
CA HIS A 154 11.33 -9.08 -2.66
C HIS A 154 12.42 -9.77 -1.83
N ASP A 155 12.53 -9.39 -0.56
CA ASP A 155 13.59 -9.82 0.36
C ASP A 155 13.40 -11.28 0.84
N SER A 156 12.20 -11.84 0.65
CA SER A 156 11.91 -13.27 0.85
C SER A 156 12.06 -14.10 -0.43
N GLY A 157 12.50 -13.51 -1.54
CA GLY A 157 12.78 -14.21 -2.81
C GLY A 157 11.57 -14.50 -3.68
N HIS A 158 10.41 -13.90 -3.39
CA HIS A 158 9.18 -14.01 -4.18
C HIS A 158 9.05 -12.89 -5.23
N GLY A 159 10.15 -12.21 -5.59
CA GLY A 159 10.20 -11.19 -6.63
C GLY A 159 9.77 -9.81 -6.16
N GLY A 160 8.54 -9.65 -5.68
CA GLY A 160 8.02 -8.39 -5.13
C GLY A 160 7.81 -7.25 -6.15
N THR A 161 8.09 -7.43 -7.44
CA THR A 161 7.98 -6.35 -8.44
C THR A 161 6.54 -5.85 -8.54
N VAL A 162 6.31 -4.54 -8.38
CA VAL A 162 4.98 -3.93 -8.51
C VAL A 162 4.80 -3.34 -9.92
N VAL A 163 5.79 -2.57 -10.38
CA VAL A 163 5.87 -1.93 -11.70
C VAL A 163 7.33 -1.58 -12.03
N THR A 164 7.73 -1.67 -13.29
CA THR A 164 9.02 -1.16 -13.78
C THR A 164 8.76 0.01 -14.73
N LEU A 165 9.40 1.15 -14.48
CA LEU A 165 9.34 2.36 -15.29
C LEU A 165 10.56 2.43 -16.21
N MET A 166 10.34 2.76 -17.48
CA MET A 166 11.38 2.89 -18.51
C MET A 166 11.06 4.11 -19.40
N ALA A 167 12.08 4.72 -20.00
CA ALA A 167 11.92 5.80 -20.97
C ALA A 167 12.48 5.40 -22.34
N PHE A 168 11.79 5.79 -23.41
CA PHE A 168 12.15 5.50 -24.81
C PHE A 168 12.11 6.77 -25.65
N ASP A 169 12.99 6.88 -26.65
CA ASP A 169 12.91 7.91 -27.67
C ASP A 169 11.68 7.69 -28.56
N TRP A 170 11.13 8.75 -29.15
CA TRP A 170 9.88 8.66 -29.94
C TRP A 170 9.91 7.64 -31.08
N GLY A 171 11.09 7.37 -31.67
CA GLY A 171 11.29 6.34 -32.70
C GLY A 171 11.47 4.90 -32.18
N GLU A 172 11.62 4.68 -30.87
CA GLU A 172 11.91 3.38 -30.27
C GLU A 172 10.62 2.75 -29.73
N ASN A 173 10.13 1.69 -30.35
CA ASN A 173 8.87 1.00 -29.98
C ASN A 173 9.10 -0.37 -29.33
N GLY A 174 10.27 -0.60 -28.74
CA GLY A 174 10.64 -1.90 -28.15
C GLY A 174 9.63 -2.43 -27.12
N TYR A 175 9.00 -1.51 -26.37
CA TYR A 175 7.95 -1.79 -25.38
C TYR A 175 6.68 -2.44 -25.94
N GLU A 176 6.39 -2.35 -27.24
CA GLU A 176 5.18 -2.96 -27.82
C GLU A 176 5.18 -4.50 -27.69
N ASN A 177 6.36 -5.09 -27.46
CA ASN A 177 6.55 -6.52 -27.22
C ASN A 177 6.36 -6.92 -25.74
N PHE A 178 6.12 -5.98 -24.83
CA PHE A 178 6.01 -6.27 -23.39
C PHE A 178 4.64 -6.92 -23.10
N PRO A 179 4.57 -7.98 -22.28
CA PRO A 179 3.35 -8.78 -22.12
C PRO A 179 2.22 -8.04 -21.37
N ASN A 180 2.55 -6.98 -20.63
CA ASN A 180 1.61 -6.09 -19.95
C ASN A 180 2.30 -4.75 -19.68
N TYR A 181 1.87 -3.70 -20.37
CA TYR A 181 2.41 -2.34 -20.20
C TYR A 181 1.32 -1.27 -20.37
N LYS A 182 1.63 -0.06 -19.91
CA LYS A 182 0.89 1.17 -20.20
C LYS A 182 1.86 2.28 -20.57
N ILE A 183 1.39 3.26 -21.35
CA ILE A 183 2.09 4.55 -21.47
C ILE A 183 1.78 5.32 -20.18
N ALA A 184 2.83 5.61 -19.40
CA ALA A 184 2.74 6.30 -18.11
C ALA A 184 2.71 7.82 -18.28
N CYS A 185 3.45 8.35 -19.26
CA CYS A 185 3.45 9.76 -19.65
C CYS A 185 4.09 9.92 -21.04
N LEU A 186 3.81 11.04 -21.70
CA LEU A 186 4.43 11.47 -22.96
C LEU A 186 4.98 12.89 -22.77
N THR A 187 6.20 13.14 -23.24
CA THR A 187 6.82 14.49 -23.28
C THR A 187 7.26 14.83 -24.71
N GLU A 188 7.85 16.00 -24.94
CA GLU A 188 8.32 16.35 -26.30
C GLU A 188 9.38 15.36 -26.79
N ASN A 189 10.25 14.89 -25.90
CA ASN A 189 11.41 14.06 -26.26
C ASN A 189 11.24 12.56 -25.93
N LYS A 190 10.49 12.17 -24.88
CA LYS A 190 10.44 10.79 -24.39
C LYS A 190 9.01 10.24 -24.25
N LYS A 191 8.90 8.92 -24.42
CA LYS A 191 7.74 8.10 -24.06
C LYS A 191 8.08 7.33 -22.78
N TYR A 192 7.32 7.53 -21.71
CA TYR A 192 7.51 6.81 -20.45
C TYR A 192 6.56 5.63 -20.37
N ILE A 193 7.09 4.45 -20.10
CA ILE A 193 6.36 3.19 -20.12
C ILE A 193 6.38 2.57 -18.71
N ALA A 194 5.21 2.16 -18.23
CA ALA A 194 5.06 1.32 -17.06
C ALA A 194 4.84 -0.13 -17.50
N MET A 195 5.81 -0.99 -17.25
CA MET A 195 5.70 -2.44 -17.44
C MET A 195 5.24 -3.10 -16.14
N PHE A 196 4.27 -4.01 -16.23
CA PHE A 196 3.68 -4.69 -15.08
C PHE A 196 3.96 -6.19 -15.14
N PRO A 197 4.47 -6.82 -14.05
CA PRO A 197 4.56 -8.28 -14.00
C PRO A 197 3.19 -8.95 -14.18
N THR A 198 3.25 -10.14 -14.78
CA THR A 198 2.10 -11.00 -15.15
C THR A 198 2.03 -12.30 -14.32
N ASP A 199 3.05 -12.53 -13.49
CA ASP A 199 3.22 -13.66 -12.58
C ASP A 199 2.95 -13.27 -11.11
N VAL A 200 3.11 -14.24 -10.20
CA VAL A 200 2.87 -14.05 -8.76
C VAL A 200 4.14 -13.54 -8.09
N GLN A 201 4.15 -12.26 -7.74
CA GLN A 201 5.29 -11.53 -7.15
C GLN A 201 5.23 -11.44 -5.61
N TYR A 202 4.64 -12.43 -4.93
CA TYR A 202 4.52 -12.51 -3.46
C TYR A 202 4.39 -13.97 -3.01
N ASN A 203 4.52 -14.26 -1.71
CA ASN A 203 4.29 -15.62 -1.21
C ASN A 203 2.78 -15.97 -1.29
N PRO A 204 2.34 -16.91 -2.15
CA PRO A 204 0.91 -17.22 -2.30
C PRO A 204 0.28 -17.92 -1.08
N ASN A 205 1.11 -18.32 -0.10
CA ASN A 205 0.66 -18.92 1.17
C ASN A 205 0.58 -17.91 2.31
N ASP A 206 0.93 -16.64 2.07
CA ASP A 206 0.89 -15.55 3.05
C ASP A 206 -0.23 -14.58 2.66
N SER A 207 -1.33 -14.60 3.41
CA SER A 207 -2.49 -13.75 3.16
C SER A 207 -2.20 -12.26 3.39
N VAL A 208 -1.26 -11.92 4.27
CA VAL A 208 -0.88 -10.52 4.51
C VAL A 208 -0.10 -9.99 3.32
N GLN A 209 0.82 -10.78 2.77
CA GLN A 209 1.49 -10.44 1.51
C GLN A 209 0.51 -10.33 0.34
N ALA A 210 -0.50 -11.20 0.26
CA ALA A 210 -1.52 -11.14 -0.77
C ALA A 210 -2.33 -9.83 -0.72
N GLU A 211 -2.77 -9.43 0.48
CA GLU A 211 -3.55 -8.19 0.70
C GLU A 211 -2.70 -6.93 0.48
N GLU A 212 -1.48 -6.88 1.02
CA GLU A 212 -0.56 -5.75 0.84
C GLU A 212 -0.15 -5.60 -0.63
N TYR A 213 0.27 -6.67 -1.31
CA TYR A 213 0.61 -6.62 -2.73
C TYR A 213 -0.59 -6.26 -3.62
N ALA A 214 -1.81 -6.69 -3.28
CA ALA A 214 -3.02 -6.26 -3.98
C ALA A 214 -3.28 -4.74 -3.84
N ARG A 215 -3.08 -4.17 -2.65
CA ARG A 215 -3.16 -2.70 -2.42
C ARG A 215 -2.13 -1.96 -3.30
N LEU A 216 -0.89 -2.44 -3.34
CA LEU A 216 0.18 -1.87 -4.17
C LEU A 216 -0.13 -1.97 -5.66
N ARG A 217 -0.69 -3.09 -6.13
CA ARG A 217 -1.10 -3.25 -7.53
C ARG A 217 -2.29 -2.39 -7.91
N GLN A 218 -3.21 -2.11 -6.98
CA GLN A 218 -4.28 -1.15 -7.22
C GLN A 218 -3.74 0.28 -7.37
N TRP A 219 -2.75 0.70 -6.55
CA TRP A 219 -2.03 1.97 -6.76
C TRP A 219 -1.32 2.00 -8.11
N ALA A 220 -0.54 0.97 -8.45
CA ALA A 220 0.23 0.94 -9.70
C ALA A 220 -0.66 0.85 -10.96
N SER A 221 -1.84 0.23 -10.90
CA SER A 221 -2.78 0.17 -12.04
C SER A 221 -3.26 1.55 -12.51
N ASN A 222 -3.15 2.57 -11.63
CA ASN A 222 -3.47 3.96 -11.97
C ASN A 222 -2.40 4.62 -12.85
N ILE A 223 -1.18 4.05 -12.97
CA ILE A 223 -0.11 4.60 -13.81
C ILE A 223 -0.50 4.44 -15.28
N ASP A 224 -1.01 5.53 -15.85
CA ASP A 224 -1.68 5.57 -17.14
C ASP A 224 -1.82 7.03 -17.57
N GLN A 225 -1.31 7.40 -18.75
CA GLN A 225 -1.36 8.79 -19.24
C GLN A 225 -2.78 9.37 -19.28
N ASP A 226 -3.79 8.51 -19.49
CA ASP A 226 -5.19 8.90 -19.69
C ASP A 226 -5.99 8.93 -18.36
N ASN A 227 -5.32 8.65 -17.23
CA ASN A 227 -5.94 8.64 -15.90
C ASN A 227 -5.67 9.95 -15.13
N SER A 228 -6.74 10.64 -14.73
CA SER A 228 -6.65 11.85 -13.89
C SER A 228 -6.08 11.61 -12.48
N SER A 229 -5.99 10.34 -12.05
CA SER A 229 -5.39 9.91 -10.77
C SER A 229 -4.04 9.21 -10.96
N ASN A 230 -3.35 9.44 -12.08
CA ASN A 230 -2.04 8.87 -12.38
C ASN A 230 -1.00 9.26 -11.31
N PRO A 231 -0.38 8.29 -10.59
CA PRO A 231 0.63 8.58 -9.57
C PRO A 231 2.03 8.78 -10.17
N PHE A 232 2.17 8.94 -11.49
CA PHE A 232 3.42 9.24 -12.18
C PHE A 232 3.32 10.54 -13.00
N SER A 233 4.38 11.33 -13.01
CA SER A 233 4.57 12.49 -13.87
C SER A 233 6.00 12.57 -14.39
N ALA A 234 6.18 13.22 -15.54
CA ALA A 234 7.48 13.45 -16.17
C ALA A 234 7.72 14.93 -16.48
N HIS A 235 8.99 15.32 -16.54
CA HIS A 235 9.50 16.68 -16.65
C HIS A 235 10.63 16.74 -17.69
N GLU A 236 10.94 17.95 -18.17
CA GLU A 236 12.02 18.27 -19.13
C GLU A 236 12.77 19.54 -18.67
#